data_AF-A0A6A6XPG2-F1
#
_entry.id   AF-A0A6A6XPG2-F1
#
_cell.length_a   1.000
_cell.length_b   1.000
_cell.length_c   1.000
_cell.angle_alpha   90.00
_cell.angle_beta   90.00
_cell.angle_gamma   90.00
#
_symmetry.space_group_name_H-M   'P 1'
#
loop_
_entity.id
_entity.type
_entity.pdbx_description
1 polymer ?
#
loop_
_entity_poly.entity_id
_entity_poly.type
_entity_poly.pdbx_seq_one_letter_code
_entity_poly.pdbx_strand_id
1 'polypeptide(L)'
;MEGFENAGQPLKAQWKELIVRKLGDAGQHHLILKAAQRAAATGLRLDNPQMVRTVFRVLHWKALESKWDEEETRKALALAEQFVELMEGDEHLGKKNVVPGDLRASPFTIAMPLELAAVRAKRHTDGQDKDGKVAKYASRFMKATNQDDFLTVTLPAELQYITSPVELKPKVFETAQSIIVHKGRTQGIIPLWIAVKTARQVLGADMPMASEAQQLEQDLTTAVQTGERMLKEAIETNMKGRLSSDMIGRLPADIQLAKEA
;
A
#
# COMPACT_ATOMS: atom_id res chain seq x y z
N MET A 1 4.34 -16.32 17.52
CA MET A 1 2.89 -16.21 17.21
C MET A 1 2.20 -17.52 17.50
N GLU A 2 2.66 -18.63 16.93
CA GLU A 2 2.07 -19.98 17.14
C GLU A 2 1.87 -20.38 18.61
N GLY A 3 2.84 -20.13 19.49
CA GLY A 3 2.65 -20.40 20.93
C GLY A 3 1.48 -19.64 21.58
N PHE A 4 1.18 -18.42 21.12
CA PHE A 4 0.04 -17.63 21.63
C PHE A 4 -1.30 -18.19 21.15
N GLU A 5 -1.37 -18.61 19.88
CA GLU A 5 -2.56 -19.25 19.32
C GLU A 5 -2.83 -20.60 20.01
N ASN A 6 -1.79 -21.43 20.20
CA ASN A 6 -1.90 -22.73 20.89
C ASN A 6 -2.31 -22.59 22.36
N ALA A 7 -1.93 -21.47 23.02
CA ALA A 7 -2.35 -21.17 24.38
C ALA A 7 -3.79 -20.62 24.48
N GLY A 8 -4.51 -20.48 23.35
CA GLY A 8 -5.84 -19.87 23.31
C GLY A 8 -5.84 -18.37 23.62
N GLN A 9 -4.69 -17.72 23.53
CA GLN A 9 -4.50 -16.29 23.79
C GLN A 9 -3.94 -15.59 22.55
N PRO A 10 -4.72 -15.46 21.47
CA PRO A 10 -4.24 -14.90 20.21
C PRO A 10 -3.72 -13.47 20.40
N LEU A 11 -2.63 -13.15 19.70
CA LEU A 11 -2.09 -11.78 19.71
C LEU A 11 -3.11 -10.79 19.14
N LYS A 12 -3.21 -9.61 19.75
CA LYS A 12 -4.01 -8.50 19.22
C LYS A 12 -3.50 -8.10 17.84
N ALA A 13 -4.39 -7.62 16.96
CA ALA A 13 -4.08 -7.23 15.59
C ALA A 13 -2.88 -6.27 15.49
N GLN A 14 -2.84 -5.25 16.35
CA GLN A 14 -1.75 -4.26 16.40
C GLN A 14 -0.37 -4.89 16.64
N TRP A 15 -0.29 -5.96 17.44
CA TRP A 15 0.96 -6.69 17.68
C TRP A 15 1.35 -7.54 16.48
N LYS A 16 0.39 -8.20 15.83
CA LYS A 16 0.63 -8.93 14.58
C LYS A 16 1.15 -7.97 13.50
N GLU A 17 0.54 -6.79 13.34
CA GLU A 17 0.99 -5.75 12.41
C GLU A 17 2.41 -5.25 12.73
N LEU A 18 2.73 -5.06 14.02
CA LEU A 18 4.09 -4.69 14.43
C LEU A 18 5.11 -5.76 14.04
N ILE A 19 4.80 -7.04 14.26
CA ILE A 19 5.65 -8.17 13.88
C ILE A 19 5.88 -8.17 12.36
N VAL A 20 4.81 -8.02 11.56
CA VAL A 20 4.90 -7.98 10.09
C VAL A 20 5.78 -6.81 9.64
N ARG A 21 5.61 -5.61 10.22
CA ARG A 21 6.48 -4.46 9.92
C ARG A 21 7.93 -4.75 10.24
N LYS A 22 8.23 -5.27 11.43
CA LYS A 22 9.61 -5.55 11.85
C LYS A 22 10.28 -6.64 11.03
N LEU A 23 9.53 -7.66 10.58
CA LEU A 23 10.05 -8.64 9.62
C LEU A 23 10.31 -8.02 8.25
N GLY A 24 9.43 -7.13 7.80
CA GLY A 24 9.60 -6.36 6.56
C GLY A 24 10.86 -5.49 6.60
N ASP A 25 11.04 -4.70 7.67
CA ASP A 25 12.21 -3.86 7.92
C ASP A 25 13.52 -4.68 7.91
N ALA A 26 13.46 -5.95 8.34
CA ALA A 26 14.59 -6.87 8.38
C ALA A 26 14.79 -7.70 7.10
N GLY A 27 14.03 -7.44 6.03
CA GLY A 27 14.10 -8.18 4.76
C GLY A 27 13.57 -9.62 4.84
N GLN A 28 12.84 -9.98 5.90
CA GLN A 28 12.37 -11.33 6.18
C GLN A 28 10.95 -11.60 5.63
N HIS A 29 10.62 -11.06 4.46
CA HIS A 29 9.28 -11.15 3.86
C HIS A 29 8.79 -12.60 3.66
N HIS A 30 9.72 -13.53 3.39
CA HIS A 30 9.41 -14.95 3.26
C HIS A 30 8.89 -15.58 4.57
N LEU A 31 9.29 -15.06 5.75
CA LEU A 31 8.74 -15.50 7.03
C LEU A 31 7.32 -15.00 7.25
N ILE A 32 6.99 -13.81 6.74
CA ILE A 32 5.63 -13.27 6.75
C ILE A 32 4.73 -14.17 5.90
N LEU A 33 5.18 -14.53 4.70
CA LEU A 33 4.45 -15.44 3.82
C LEU A 33 4.24 -16.81 4.48
N LYS A 34 5.30 -17.43 5.01
CA LYS A 34 5.20 -18.71 5.73
C LYS A 34 4.23 -18.66 6.91
N ALA A 35 4.20 -17.55 7.64
CA ALA A 35 3.26 -17.36 8.73
C ALA A 35 1.82 -17.29 8.22
N ALA A 36 1.56 -16.56 7.13
CA ALA A 36 0.24 -16.46 6.51
C ALA A 36 -0.22 -17.81 5.91
N GLN A 37 0.68 -18.56 5.27
CA GLN A 37 0.41 -19.92 4.78
C GLN A 37 -0.01 -20.91 5.89
N ARG A 38 0.40 -20.64 7.13
CA ARG A 38 0.04 -21.41 8.32
C ARG A 38 -0.91 -20.61 9.20
N ALA A 39 -1.91 -19.95 8.61
CA ALA A 39 -2.78 -19.02 9.32
C ALA A 39 -3.55 -19.67 10.47
N ALA A 40 -3.93 -20.95 10.37
CA ALA A 40 -4.51 -21.68 11.51
C ALA A 40 -3.54 -21.81 12.71
N ALA A 41 -2.25 -22.01 12.46
CA ALA A 41 -1.25 -22.17 13.51
C ALA A 41 -0.74 -20.82 14.05
N THR A 42 -0.55 -19.82 13.19
CA THR A 42 0.06 -18.54 13.59
C THR A 42 -0.95 -17.45 13.90
N GLY A 43 -2.20 -17.63 13.46
CA GLY A 43 -3.27 -16.63 13.54
C GLY A 43 -3.04 -15.42 12.63
N LEU A 44 -2.06 -15.46 11.72
CA LEU A 44 -1.82 -14.40 10.75
C LEU A 44 -2.79 -14.55 9.56
N ARG A 45 -3.99 -14.01 9.71
CA ARG A 45 -5.03 -14.03 8.65
C ARG A 45 -5.06 -12.72 7.87
N LEU A 46 -5.38 -12.81 6.57
CA LEU A 46 -5.56 -11.69 5.64
C LEU A 46 -7.04 -11.29 5.52
N ASP A 47 -7.78 -11.33 6.63
CA ASP A 47 -9.21 -11.02 6.73
C ASP A 47 -9.48 -9.62 7.31
N ASN A 48 -8.41 -8.90 7.65
CA ASN A 48 -8.45 -7.57 8.22
C ASN A 48 -7.83 -6.55 7.25
N PRO A 49 -8.51 -5.42 6.94
CA PRO A 49 -8.00 -4.43 5.98
C PRO A 49 -6.63 -3.87 6.36
N GLN A 50 -6.40 -3.63 7.65
CA GLN A 50 -5.15 -3.06 8.15
C GLN A 50 -4.00 -4.06 8.08
N MET A 51 -4.27 -5.35 8.33
CA MET A 51 -3.29 -6.42 8.14
C MET A 51 -2.88 -6.54 6.67
N VAL A 52 -3.87 -6.60 5.76
CA VAL A 52 -3.66 -6.64 4.31
C VAL A 52 -2.81 -5.46 3.86
N ARG A 53 -3.20 -4.22 4.24
CA ARG A 53 -2.41 -3.00 3.96
C ARG A 53 -0.99 -3.11 4.49
N THR A 54 -0.79 -3.67 5.69
CA THR A 54 0.54 -3.78 6.29
C THR A 54 1.44 -4.77 5.56
N VAL A 55 0.92 -5.94 5.19
CA VAL A 55 1.63 -6.96 4.41
C VAL A 55 2.03 -6.41 3.04
N PHE A 56 1.11 -5.77 2.34
CA PHE A 56 1.38 -5.21 1.03
C PHE A 56 2.34 -4.02 1.08
N ARG A 57 2.19 -3.14 2.08
CA ARG A 57 3.11 -2.03 2.32
C ARG A 57 4.56 -2.49 2.49
N VAL A 58 4.83 -3.60 3.19
CA VAL A 58 6.23 -4.06 3.33
C VAL A 58 6.82 -4.57 2.01
N LEU A 59 6.01 -5.01 1.04
CA LEU A 59 6.46 -5.38 -0.30
C LEU A 59 6.75 -4.15 -1.16
N HIS A 60 5.89 -3.14 -1.08
CA HIS A 60 6.15 -1.83 -1.68
C HIS A 60 7.49 -1.27 -1.20
N TRP A 61 7.72 -1.22 0.13
CA TRP A 61 8.98 -0.74 0.69
C TRP A 61 10.18 -1.54 0.24
N LYS A 62 10.06 -2.86 0.14
CA LYS A 62 11.15 -3.72 -0.38
C LYS A 62 11.62 -3.25 -1.75
N ALA A 63 10.68 -3.02 -2.67
CA ALA A 63 11.01 -2.57 -4.01
C ALA A 63 11.51 -1.12 -4.01
N LEU A 64 10.80 -0.21 -3.34
CA LEU A 64 11.14 1.21 -3.29
C LEU A 64 12.52 1.48 -2.67
N GLU A 65 12.86 0.84 -1.53
CA GLU A 65 14.13 1.04 -0.83
C GLU A 65 15.33 0.50 -1.61
N SER A 66 15.11 -0.55 -2.42
CA SER A 66 16.08 -1.02 -3.40
C SER A 66 16.20 -0.10 -4.63
N LYS A 67 15.50 1.03 -4.63
CA LYS A 67 15.32 1.94 -5.77
C LYS A 67 14.77 1.20 -6.99
N TRP A 68 13.83 0.30 -6.76
CA TRP A 68 13.21 -0.57 -7.75
C TRP A 68 14.22 -1.43 -8.51
N ASP A 69 15.20 -2.00 -7.80
CA ASP A 69 16.12 -2.99 -8.36
C ASP A 69 15.34 -4.13 -9.04
N GLU A 70 15.87 -4.68 -10.13
CA GLU A 70 15.16 -5.69 -10.93
C GLU A 70 14.82 -6.93 -10.11
N GLU A 71 15.80 -7.46 -9.36
CA GLU A 71 15.65 -8.69 -8.61
C GLU A 71 14.69 -8.48 -7.43
N GLU A 72 14.86 -7.39 -6.69
CA GLU A 72 14.04 -7.07 -5.52
C GLU A 72 12.59 -6.74 -5.92
N THR A 73 12.38 -6.03 -7.03
CA THR A 73 11.05 -5.75 -7.58
C THR A 73 10.38 -7.03 -8.07
N ARG A 74 11.11 -7.91 -8.76
CA ARG A 74 10.59 -9.22 -9.21
C ARG A 74 10.22 -10.11 -8.03
N LYS A 75 11.03 -10.17 -6.98
CA LYS A 75 10.73 -10.91 -5.74
C LYS A 75 9.50 -10.33 -5.02
N ALA A 76 9.43 -9.01 -4.91
CA ALA A 76 8.28 -8.33 -4.31
C ALA A 76 6.99 -8.64 -5.09
N LEU A 77 7.04 -8.62 -6.43
CA LEU A 77 5.90 -8.99 -7.28
C LEU A 77 5.47 -10.43 -7.05
N ALA A 78 6.42 -11.38 -7.05
CA ALA A 78 6.12 -12.79 -6.81
C ALA A 78 5.50 -13.03 -5.41
N LEU A 79 5.95 -12.29 -4.39
CA LEU A 79 5.36 -12.34 -3.06
C LEU A 79 3.95 -11.73 -3.05
N ALA A 80 3.74 -10.60 -3.72
CA ALA A 80 2.43 -9.96 -3.80
C ALA A 80 1.41 -10.88 -4.46
N GLU A 81 1.80 -11.56 -5.56
CA GLU A 81 0.97 -12.56 -6.24
C GLU A 81 0.61 -13.73 -5.31
N GLN A 82 1.57 -14.25 -4.55
CA GLN A 82 1.32 -15.31 -3.56
C GLN A 82 0.41 -14.88 -2.42
N PHE A 83 0.51 -13.63 -1.94
CA PHE A 83 -0.43 -13.12 -0.93
C PHE A 83 -1.83 -12.95 -1.47
N VAL A 84 -1.99 -12.45 -2.71
CA VAL A 84 -3.30 -12.38 -3.37
C VAL A 84 -3.90 -13.77 -3.51
N GLU A 85 -3.11 -14.77 -3.93
CA GLU A 85 -3.55 -16.16 -4.00
C GLU A 85 -3.96 -16.72 -2.63
N LEU A 86 -3.19 -16.44 -1.58
CA LEU A 86 -3.55 -16.85 -0.22
C LEU A 86 -4.87 -16.24 0.24
N MET A 87 -5.20 -15.01 -0.13
CA MET A 87 -6.48 -14.41 0.26
C MET A 87 -7.68 -15.23 -0.22
N GLU A 88 -7.56 -15.96 -1.34
CA GLU A 88 -8.60 -16.87 -1.84
C GLU A 88 -8.72 -18.18 -1.02
N GLY A 89 -7.79 -18.46 -0.12
CA GLY A 89 -7.79 -19.66 0.71
C GLY A 89 -8.79 -19.60 1.86
N ASP A 90 -9.25 -20.77 2.30
CA ASP A 90 -10.24 -20.95 3.38
C ASP A 90 -9.79 -20.41 4.74
N GLU A 91 -8.48 -20.35 4.98
CA GLU A 91 -7.92 -19.78 6.21
C GLU A 91 -7.92 -18.23 6.20
N HIS A 92 -8.34 -17.62 5.10
CA HIS A 92 -8.36 -16.19 4.88
C HIS A 92 -9.79 -15.73 4.52
N LEU A 93 -10.08 -15.49 3.24
CA LEU A 93 -11.39 -15.00 2.78
C LEU A 93 -12.15 -16.02 1.92
N GLY A 94 -11.51 -17.14 1.55
CA GLY A 94 -12.02 -18.11 0.58
C GLY A 94 -13.36 -18.76 0.90
N LYS A 95 -13.73 -18.87 2.18
CA LYS A 95 -14.99 -19.49 2.60
C LYS A 95 -16.24 -18.68 2.22
N LYS A 96 -16.07 -17.42 1.82
CA LYS A 96 -17.17 -16.50 1.50
C LYS A 96 -17.13 -16.13 0.03
N ASN A 97 -18.31 -15.96 -0.56
CA ASN A 97 -18.43 -15.35 -1.88
C ASN A 97 -17.86 -13.94 -1.84
N VAL A 98 -17.22 -13.52 -2.93
CA VAL A 98 -16.78 -12.14 -3.12
C VAL A 98 -18.03 -11.25 -3.19
N VAL A 99 -18.12 -10.29 -2.28
CA VAL A 99 -19.22 -9.32 -2.17
C VAL A 99 -18.67 -7.91 -2.13
N PRO A 100 -19.49 -6.87 -2.32
CA PRO A 100 -19.08 -5.50 -2.08
C PRO A 100 -18.34 -5.31 -0.75
N GLY A 101 -17.16 -4.68 -0.80
CA GLY A 101 -16.27 -4.48 0.35
C GLY A 101 -15.31 -5.65 0.65
N ASP A 102 -15.29 -6.72 -0.15
CA ASP A 102 -14.32 -7.81 -0.01
C ASP A 102 -12.88 -7.34 -0.28
N LEU A 103 -11.96 -7.68 0.61
CA LEU A 103 -10.57 -7.22 0.52
C LEU A 103 -9.84 -7.77 -0.70
N ARG A 104 -10.26 -8.90 -1.28
CA ARG A 104 -9.71 -9.45 -2.53
C ARG A 104 -9.99 -8.56 -3.73
N ALA A 105 -11.16 -7.91 -3.72
CA ALA A 105 -11.58 -6.96 -4.74
C ALA A 105 -11.16 -5.52 -4.43
N SER A 106 -10.52 -5.27 -3.28
CA SER A 106 -10.11 -3.91 -2.91
C SER A 106 -9.07 -3.34 -3.90
N PRO A 107 -9.25 -2.09 -4.38
CA PRO A 107 -8.23 -1.41 -5.16
C PRO A 107 -6.87 -1.35 -4.47
N PHE A 108 -6.82 -1.26 -3.13
CA PHE A 108 -5.55 -1.28 -2.38
C PHE A 108 -4.81 -2.62 -2.52
N THR A 109 -5.54 -3.73 -2.55
CA THR A 109 -4.97 -5.08 -2.72
C THR A 109 -4.45 -5.27 -4.14
N ILE A 110 -5.21 -4.82 -5.14
CA ILE A 110 -4.88 -5.01 -6.57
C ILE A 110 -3.81 -4.03 -7.05
N ALA A 111 -3.73 -2.84 -6.45
CA ALA A 111 -2.70 -1.84 -6.76
C ALA A 111 -1.29 -2.40 -6.59
N MET A 112 -1.08 -3.35 -5.67
CA MET A 112 0.24 -3.90 -5.36
C MET A 112 0.89 -4.70 -6.48
N PRO A 113 0.26 -5.79 -6.98
CA PRO A 113 0.79 -6.47 -8.14
C PRO A 113 0.83 -5.55 -9.37
N LEU A 114 -0.10 -4.60 -9.51
CA LEU A 114 -0.08 -3.63 -10.61
C LEU A 114 1.16 -2.73 -10.55
N GLU A 115 1.41 -2.08 -9.42
CA GLU A 115 2.57 -1.23 -9.17
C GLU A 115 3.86 -1.98 -9.52
N LEU A 116 4.06 -3.14 -8.90
CA LEU A 116 5.31 -3.90 -9.03
C LEU A 116 5.51 -4.42 -10.45
N ALA A 117 4.44 -4.86 -11.13
CA ALA A 117 4.51 -5.25 -12.53
C ALA A 117 4.80 -4.06 -13.45
N ALA A 118 4.11 -2.93 -13.25
CA ALA A 118 4.26 -1.74 -14.08
C ALA A 118 5.64 -1.11 -13.94
N VAL A 119 6.17 -1.00 -12.72
CA VAL A 119 7.52 -0.47 -12.48
C VAL A 119 8.58 -1.39 -13.07
N ARG A 120 8.45 -2.71 -12.87
CA ARG A 120 9.34 -3.67 -13.52
C ARG A 120 9.29 -3.52 -15.03
N ALA A 121 8.10 -3.37 -15.61
CA ALA A 121 7.96 -3.25 -17.05
C ALA A 121 8.64 -1.97 -17.59
N LYS A 122 8.38 -0.86 -16.93
CA LYS A 122 8.95 0.46 -17.26
C LYS A 122 10.47 0.47 -17.19
N ARG A 123 11.04 -0.11 -16.13
CA ARG A 123 12.48 0.02 -15.84
C ARG A 123 13.35 -1.09 -16.41
N HIS A 124 12.81 -2.30 -16.53
CA HIS A 124 13.61 -3.51 -16.76
C HIS A 124 13.16 -4.33 -17.98
N THR A 125 12.08 -3.93 -18.66
CA THR A 125 11.63 -4.60 -19.89
C THR A 125 11.35 -3.61 -21.02
N ASP A 126 12.20 -2.60 -21.15
CA ASP A 126 12.16 -1.60 -22.24
C ASP A 126 10.85 -0.79 -22.31
N GLY A 127 10.14 -0.67 -21.20
CA GLY A 127 8.84 0.01 -21.17
C GLY A 127 7.67 -0.83 -21.67
N GLN A 128 7.86 -2.15 -21.87
CA GLN A 128 6.86 -3.01 -22.50
C GLN A 128 6.30 -4.06 -21.54
N ASP A 129 5.00 -4.32 -21.63
CA ASP A 129 4.32 -5.39 -20.87
C ASP A 129 4.56 -6.78 -21.49
N LYS A 130 5.81 -7.26 -21.45
CA LYS A 130 6.22 -8.49 -22.16
C LYS A 130 5.51 -9.76 -21.68
N ASP A 131 5.05 -9.81 -20.43
CA ASP A 131 4.36 -10.97 -19.83
C ASP A 131 2.85 -10.75 -19.64
N GLY A 132 2.30 -9.63 -20.12
CA GLY A 132 0.88 -9.29 -20.04
C GLY A 132 0.38 -8.99 -18.63
N LYS A 133 1.27 -8.92 -17.63
CA LYS A 133 0.89 -8.71 -16.22
C LYS A 133 0.39 -7.30 -15.99
N VAL A 134 0.97 -6.29 -16.65
CA VAL A 134 0.54 -4.89 -16.48
C VAL A 134 -0.89 -4.72 -16.97
N ALA A 135 -1.21 -5.19 -18.18
CA ALA A 135 -2.56 -5.14 -18.75
C ALA A 135 -3.56 -5.92 -17.88
N LYS A 136 -3.19 -7.12 -17.43
CA LYS A 136 -4.02 -7.96 -16.55
C LYS A 136 -4.35 -7.25 -15.25
N TYR A 137 -3.35 -6.71 -14.54
CA TYR A 137 -3.57 -6.06 -13.25
C TYR A 137 -4.22 -4.68 -13.40
N ALA A 138 -3.92 -3.94 -14.46
CA ALA A 138 -4.58 -2.67 -14.77
C ALA A 138 -6.08 -2.89 -15.00
N SER A 139 -6.45 -3.92 -15.77
CA SER A 139 -7.86 -4.24 -16.02
C SER A 139 -8.59 -4.60 -14.72
N ARG A 140 -7.98 -5.42 -13.86
CA ARG A 140 -8.54 -5.76 -12.54
C ARG A 140 -8.66 -4.53 -11.64
N PHE A 141 -7.63 -3.70 -11.60
CA PHE A 141 -7.59 -2.50 -10.78
C PHE A 141 -8.67 -1.51 -11.19
N MET A 142 -8.78 -1.17 -12.48
CA MET A 142 -9.80 -0.23 -12.97
C MET A 142 -11.22 -0.78 -12.80
N LYS A 143 -11.42 -2.09 -12.93
CA LYS A 143 -12.71 -2.71 -12.57
C LYS A 143 -12.99 -2.55 -11.08
N ALA A 144 -12.01 -2.84 -10.22
CA ALA A 144 -12.15 -2.71 -8.78
C ALA A 144 -12.41 -1.28 -8.31
N THR A 145 -11.85 -0.27 -8.96
CA THR A 145 -12.16 1.14 -8.61
C THR A 145 -13.60 1.51 -8.96
N ASN A 146 -14.16 0.91 -10.01
CA ASN A 146 -15.54 1.11 -10.41
C ASN A 146 -16.52 0.16 -9.73
N GLN A 147 -16.01 -0.76 -8.91
CA GLN A 147 -16.82 -1.60 -8.03
C GLN A 147 -17.03 -0.87 -6.71
N ASP A 148 -18.19 -1.11 -6.11
CA ASP A 148 -18.58 -0.56 -4.82
C ASP A 148 -18.60 0.98 -4.76
N ASP A 149 -18.36 1.53 -3.57
CA ASP A 149 -18.35 2.96 -3.28
C ASP A 149 -16.92 3.54 -3.27
N PHE A 150 -15.95 2.86 -3.93
CA PHE A 150 -14.56 3.24 -3.81
C PHE A 150 -14.29 4.65 -4.36
N LEU A 151 -14.63 4.92 -5.61
CA LEU A 151 -14.41 6.23 -6.23
C LEU A 151 -15.35 7.32 -5.70
N THR A 152 -16.48 6.95 -5.10
CA THR A 152 -17.52 7.90 -4.66
C THR A 152 -17.50 8.21 -3.17
N VAL A 153 -16.98 7.30 -2.35
CA VAL A 153 -16.96 7.41 -0.88
C VAL A 153 -15.57 7.18 -0.32
N THR A 154 -14.99 5.99 -0.53
CA THR A 154 -13.76 5.58 0.16
C THR A 154 -12.55 6.44 -0.24
N LEU A 155 -12.29 6.58 -1.53
CA LEU A 155 -11.17 7.36 -2.05
C LEU A 155 -11.37 8.85 -1.76
N PRO A 156 -12.52 9.50 -2.07
CA PRO A 156 -12.74 10.91 -1.72
C PRO A 156 -12.51 11.21 -0.23
N ALA A 157 -12.96 10.35 0.68
CA ALA A 157 -12.75 10.53 2.12
C ALA A 157 -11.25 10.44 2.50
N GLU A 158 -10.50 9.50 1.92
CA GLU A 158 -9.05 9.40 2.14
C GLU A 158 -8.31 10.60 1.53
N LEU A 159 -8.66 11.02 0.30
CA LEU A 159 -8.07 12.20 -0.35
C LEU A 159 -8.35 13.47 0.47
N GLN A 160 -9.60 13.68 0.89
CA GLN A 160 -9.97 14.81 1.74
C GLN A 160 -9.14 14.85 3.03
N TYR A 161 -8.97 13.70 3.69
CA TYR A 161 -8.18 13.62 4.92
C TYR A 161 -6.72 14.03 4.67
N ILE A 162 -6.06 13.46 3.66
CA ILE A 162 -4.64 13.73 3.40
C ILE A 162 -4.39 15.12 2.79
N THR A 163 -5.39 15.73 2.15
CA THR A 163 -5.26 17.11 1.66
C THR A 163 -5.61 18.16 2.71
N SER A 164 -6.22 17.76 3.83
CA SER A 164 -6.56 18.66 4.93
C SER A 164 -5.33 19.02 5.77
N PRO A 165 -5.24 20.24 6.32
CA PRO A 165 -4.21 20.60 7.27
C PRO A 165 -4.13 19.62 8.45
N VAL A 166 -2.93 19.28 8.88
CA VAL A 166 -2.74 18.40 10.04
C VAL A 166 -3.20 19.13 11.30
N GLU A 167 -4.15 18.54 12.02
CA GLU A 167 -4.63 19.11 13.27
C GLU A 167 -3.57 18.94 14.38
N LEU A 168 -2.91 20.05 14.73
CA LEU A 168 -1.96 20.11 15.84
C LEU A 168 -2.71 20.22 17.16
N LYS A 169 -2.37 19.33 18.11
CA LYS A 169 -3.01 19.26 19.43
C LYS A 169 -2.16 19.96 20.49
N PRO A 170 -2.73 20.35 21.65
CA PRO A 170 -1.97 21.01 22.71
C PRO A 170 -0.84 20.15 23.29
N LYS A 171 -1.01 18.82 23.33
CA LYS A 171 -0.01 17.91 23.89
C LYS A 171 0.90 17.36 22.80
N VAL A 172 2.21 17.35 23.08
CA VAL A 172 3.25 16.86 22.17
C VAL A 172 2.97 15.44 21.64
N PHE A 173 2.54 14.53 22.52
CA PHE A 173 2.22 13.15 22.14
C PHE A 173 1.01 13.08 21.19
N GLU A 174 -0.03 13.86 21.45
CA GLU A 174 -1.25 13.89 20.62
C GLU A 174 -0.92 14.50 19.24
N THR A 175 -0.08 15.53 19.19
CA THR A 175 0.43 16.09 17.93
C THR A 175 1.28 15.09 17.16
N ALA A 176 2.16 14.35 17.85
CA ALA A 176 2.93 13.29 17.23
C ALA A 176 2.02 12.23 16.61
N GLN A 177 0.94 11.84 17.30
CA GLN A 177 -0.05 10.91 16.77
C GLN A 177 -0.78 11.47 15.54
N SER A 178 -1.22 12.74 15.55
CA SER A 178 -1.82 13.37 14.37
C SER A 178 -0.89 13.31 13.15
N ILE A 179 0.39 13.67 13.33
CA ILE A 179 1.39 13.63 12.27
C ILE A 179 1.62 12.21 11.77
N ILE A 180 1.77 11.23 12.69
CA ILE A 180 2.00 9.82 12.33
C ILE A 180 0.83 9.24 11.54
N VAL A 181 -0.40 9.51 11.95
CA VAL A 181 -1.62 9.02 11.27
C VAL A 181 -1.71 9.65 9.88
N HIS A 182 -1.51 10.96 9.79
CA HIS A 182 -1.60 11.71 8.54
C HIS A 182 -0.52 11.27 7.55
N LYS A 183 0.72 11.11 8.02
CA LYS A 183 1.80 10.48 7.26
C LYS A 183 1.42 9.06 6.80
N GLY A 184 0.91 8.23 7.71
CA GLY A 184 0.56 6.84 7.40
C GLY A 184 -0.51 6.74 6.30
N ARG A 185 -1.48 7.65 6.30
CA ARG A 185 -2.52 7.73 5.27
C ARG A 185 -1.97 8.23 3.93
N THR A 186 -1.14 9.28 3.95
CA THR A 186 -0.44 9.77 2.75
C THR A 186 0.43 8.68 2.13
N GLN A 187 1.22 7.95 2.94
CA GLN A 187 2.00 6.80 2.45
C GLN A 187 1.10 5.68 1.92
N GLY A 188 -0.10 5.50 2.48
CA GLY A 188 -1.05 4.48 2.06
C GLY A 188 -1.62 4.66 0.65
N ILE A 189 -1.60 5.88 0.10
CA ILE A 189 -2.08 6.15 -1.26
C ILE A 189 -0.96 6.12 -2.32
N ILE A 190 0.31 6.22 -1.91
CA ILE A 190 1.45 6.23 -2.83
C ILE A 190 1.42 5.04 -3.79
N PRO A 191 1.13 3.80 -3.35
CA PRO A 191 1.15 2.71 -4.29
C PRO A 191 0.02 2.72 -5.33
N LEU A 192 -1.16 3.26 -4.98
CA LEU A 192 -2.23 3.44 -5.95
C LEU A 192 -1.80 4.44 -7.02
N TRP A 193 -1.15 5.53 -6.57
CA TRP A 193 -0.62 6.54 -7.46
C TRP A 193 0.42 5.99 -8.42
N ILE A 194 1.43 5.25 -7.92
CA ILE A 194 2.46 4.64 -8.77
C ILE A 194 1.84 3.59 -9.70
N ALA A 195 0.94 2.75 -9.19
CA ALA A 195 0.27 1.73 -9.99
C ALA A 195 -0.41 2.33 -11.23
N VAL A 196 -1.25 3.35 -11.06
CA VAL A 196 -1.98 3.96 -12.17
C VAL A 196 -1.06 4.76 -13.10
N LYS A 197 -0.22 5.63 -12.53
CA LYS A 197 0.73 6.45 -13.30
C LYS A 197 1.62 5.58 -14.18
N THR A 198 2.25 4.57 -13.60
CA THR A 198 3.23 3.75 -14.31
C THR A 198 2.55 2.79 -15.28
N ALA A 199 1.38 2.22 -14.94
CA ALA A 199 0.63 1.39 -15.87
C ALA A 199 0.18 2.19 -17.11
N ARG A 200 -0.25 3.45 -16.94
CA ARG A 200 -0.59 4.33 -18.06
C ARG A 200 0.61 4.61 -18.96
N GLN A 201 1.80 4.76 -18.41
CA GLN A 201 3.03 4.96 -19.18
C GLN A 201 3.44 3.73 -19.98
N VAL A 202 3.26 2.52 -19.40
CA VAL A 202 3.61 1.25 -20.06
C VAL A 202 2.58 0.86 -21.11
N LEU A 203 1.29 0.98 -20.82
CA LEU A 203 0.21 0.53 -21.71
C LEU A 203 -0.19 1.59 -22.75
N GLY A 204 0.04 2.88 -22.47
CA GLY A 204 -0.33 3.96 -23.38
C GLY A 204 -1.81 3.90 -23.78
N ALA A 205 -2.07 3.74 -25.08
CA ALA A 205 -3.43 3.64 -25.63
C ALA A 205 -4.17 2.37 -25.20
N ASP A 206 -3.45 1.31 -24.83
CA ASP A 206 -4.03 0.04 -24.39
C ASP A 206 -4.44 0.05 -22.90
N MET A 207 -4.30 1.19 -22.21
CA MET A 207 -4.73 1.32 -20.82
C MET A 207 -6.25 1.10 -20.71
N PRO A 208 -6.72 0.13 -19.91
CA PRO A 208 -8.15 -0.06 -19.69
C PRO A 208 -8.75 1.17 -19.00
N MET A 209 -9.91 1.63 -19.48
CA MET A 209 -10.61 2.81 -18.94
C MET A 209 -9.69 4.04 -18.87
N ALA A 210 -9.04 4.35 -20.01
CA ALA A 210 -7.94 5.31 -20.07
C ALA A 210 -8.28 6.71 -19.54
N SER A 211 -9.51 7.19 -19.78
CA SER A 211 -9.97 8.50 -19.32
C SER A 211 -10.17 8.53 -17.80
N GLU A 212 -10.77 7.49 -17.23
CA GLU A 212 -10.96 7.33 -15.79
C GLU A 212 -9.63 7.12 -15.08
N ALA A 213 -8.73 6.31 -15.66
CA ALA A 213 -7.37 6.13 -15.18
C ALA A 213 -6.60 7.46 -15.18
N GLN A 214 -6.83 8.31 -16.18
CA GLN A 214 -6.23 9.64 -16.24
C GLN A 214 -6.70 10.55 -15.12
N GLN A 215 -8.02 10.62 -14.90
CA GLN A 215 -8.57 11.40 -13.81
C GLN A 215 -8.05 10.92 -12.46
N LEU A 216 -8.06 9.60 -12.26
CA LEU A 216 -7.57 8.98 -11.03
C LEU A 216 -6.08 9.28 -10.78
N GLU A 217 -5.23 9.23 -11.81
CA GLU A 217 -3.83 9.63 -11.68
C GLU A 217 -3.69 11.10 -11.26
N GLN A 218 -4.48 12.01 -11.85
CA GLN A 218 -4.43 13.44 -11.54
C GLN A 218 -4.86 13.71 -10.09
N ASP A 219 -5.94 13.08 -9.64
CA ASP A 219 -6.47 13.20 -8.28
C ASP A 219 -5.45 12.69 -7.26
N LEU A 220 -4.89 11.50 -7.50
CA LEU A 220 -3.85 10.91 -6.66
C LEU A 220 -2.58 11.75 -6.64
N THR A 221 -2.13 12.25 -7.80
CA THR A 221 -0.95 13.13 -7.90
C THR A 221 -1.13 14.39 -7.05
N THR A 222 -2.27 15.05 -7.20
CA THR A 222 -2.62 16.27 -6.45
C THR A 222 -2.64 15.99 -4.96
N ALA A 223 -3.22 14.87 -4.55
CA ALA A 223 -3.36 14.52 -3.15
C ALA A 223 -2.04 14.11 -2.49
N VAL A 224 -1.17 13.34 -3.17
CA VAL A 224 0.19 13.03 -2.67
C VAL A 224 0.99 14.31 -2.46
N GLN A 225 1.01 15.21 -3.46
CA GLN A 225 1.76 16.46 -3.39
C GLN A 225 1.22 17.40 -2.29
N THR A 226 -0.11 17.50 -2.19
CA THR A 226 -0.75 18.33 -1.15
C THR A 226 -0.50 17.75 0.24
N GLY A 227 -0.65 16.43 0.42
CA GLY A 227 -0.40 15.77 1.69
C GLY A 227 1.06 15.88 2.14
N GLU A 228 2.02 15.76 1.22
CA GLU A 228 3.43 16.04 1.50
C GLU A 228 3.63 17.46 2.06
N ARG A 229 3.02 18.45 1.40
CA ARG A 229 3.09 19.85 1.83
C ARG A 229 2.45 20.05 3.21
N MET A 230 1.24 19.51 3.44
CA MET A 230 0.54 19.63 4.73
C MET A 230 1.38 19.04 5.87
N LEU A 231 2.06 17.92 5.63
CA LEU A 231 2.95 17.31 6.62
C LEU A 231 4.20 18.15 6.87
N LYS A 232 4.84 18.68 5.82
CA LYS A 232 5.99 19.60 5.94
C LYS A 232 5.62 20.83 6.78
N GLU A 233 4.53 21.50 6.45
CA GLU A 233 4.04 22.69 7.18
C GLU A 233 3.74 22.37 8.65
N ALA A 234 3.07 21.26 8.92
CA ALA A 234 2.74 20.83 10.27
C ALA A 234 3.98 20.56 11.12
N ILE A 235 4.98 19.91 10.53
CA ILE A 235 6.21 19.57 11.23
C ILE A 235 7.08 20.82 11.42
N GLU A 236 7.20 21.71 10.45
CA GLU A 236 7.92 22.98 10.59
C GLU A 236 7.29 23.89 11.66
N THR A 237 5.96 23.98 11.66
CA THR A 237 5.20 24.73 12.69
C THR A 237 5.47 24.16 14.08
N ASN A 238 5.56 22.84 14.18
CA ASN A 238 5.80 22.15 15.44
C ASN A 238 7.29 22.02 15.82
N MET A 239 8.24 22.13 14.88
CA MET A 239 9.70 22.17 15.14
C MET A 239 10.10 23.42 15.94
N LYS A 240 9.31 24.50 15.86
CA LYS A 240 9.39 25.63 16.79
C LYS A 240 8.97 25.27 18.23
N GLY A 241 8.55 24.02 18.49
CA GLY A 241 7.80 23.62 19.69
C GLY A 241 7.97 22.19 20.21
N ARG A 242 9.11 21.47 19.99
CA ARG A 242 9.57 20.26 20.75
C ARG A 242 9.60 18.88 20.03
N LEU A 243 9.33 18.74 18.73
CA LEU A 243 9.51 17.44 18.02
C LEU A 243 10.65 17.47 16.99
N SER A 244 11.38 16.36 16.84
CA SER A 244 12.51 16.25 15.89
C SER A 244 12.04 15.96 14.44
N SER A 245 12.89 16.31 13.47
CA SER A 245 12.70 16.04 12.04
C SER A 245 12.57 14.54 11.72
N ASP A 246 13.06 13.66 12.60
CA ASP A 246 12.96 12.20 12.44
C ASP A 246 11.51 11.70 12.34
N MET A 247 10.53 12.47 12.83
CA MET A 247 9.11 12.12 12.73
C MET A 247 8.52 12.28 11.33
N ILE A 248 9.06 13.19 10.49
CA ILE A 248 8.76 13.17 9.04
C ILE A 248 9.21 11.83 8.47
N GLY A 249 10.31 11.28 9.01
CA GLY A 249 10.96 10.06 8.56
C GLY A 249 11.21 10.10 7.06
N ARG A 250 11.01 8.96 6.40
CA ARG A 250 11.36 8.79 4.99
C ARG A 250 10.39 9.44 3.98
N LEU A 251 9.24 10.01 4.39
CA LEU A 251 8.17 10.40 3.46
C LEU A 251 8.60 11.25 2.25
N PRO A 252 9.39 12.33 2.38
CA PRO A 252 9.85 13.08 1.22
C PRO A 252 10.74 12.27 0.29
N ALA A 253 11.61 11.42 0.85
CA ALA A 253 12.45 10.49 0.07
C ALA A 253 11.59 9.42 -0.61
N ASP A 254 10.56 8.93 0.08
CA ASP A 254 9.62 7.94 -0.44
C ASP A 254 8.85 8.48 -1.64
N ILE A 255 8.34 9.71 -1.51
CA ILE A 255 7.65 10.41 -2.61
C ILE A 255 8.62 10.71 -3.75
N GLN A 256 9.88 11.05 -3.47
CA GLN A 256 10.88 11.26 -4.50
C GLN A 256 11.18 9.96 -5.28
N LEU A 257 11.43 8.86 -4.57
CA LEU A 257 11.64 7.54 -5.17
C LEU A 257 10.38 7.04 -5.91
N ALA A 258 9.20 7.42 -5.45
CA ALA A 258 7.92 7.15 -6.12
C ALA A 258 7.74 7.97 -7.41
N LYS A 259 8.27 9.20 -7.47
CA LYS A 259 8.28 10.00 -8.71
C LYS A 259 9.18 9.36 -9.77
N GLU A 260 10.27 8.74 -9.33
CA GLU A 260 11.26 8.03 -10.15
C GLU A 260 10.81 6.64 -10.62
N ALA A 261 9.76 6.08 -10.00
CA ALA A 261 9.05 4.90 -10.49
C ALA A 261 8.42 5.18 -11.86
#